data_AF-A0A8T3PDQ1-F1
#
_entry.id   AF-A0A8T3PDQ1-F1
#
_cell.length_a   1.000
_cell.length_b   1.000
_cell.length_c   1.000
_cell.angle_alpha   90.00
_cell.angle_beta   90.00
_cell.angle_gamma   90.00
#
_symmetry.space_group_name_H-M   'P 1'
#
loop_
_entity.id
_entity.type
_entity.pdbx_description
1 polymer ?
#
loop_
_entity_poly.entity_id
_entity_poly.type
_entity_poly.pdbx_seq_one_letter_code
_entity_poly.pdbx_strand_id
1 'polypeptide(L)'
;MTSDDLSQHPAEAPEQPAQPAHTWQAGTSPESPPPSTPHPAVASSSAPGRPPLWVWPAIILGLVYPALSRSARSDVQLLERLPDPPTNLRALPALYAIALVAAAIGIPLIFALVRVGVTNIYTESFVYLLLALAIGMLSPAAGMILVLAHAVFDLLAAMLAGELDPFIPALAGRAVTWWLLWLLAVAIPLMARALPGATLAESRPADPRLRKALAYGAGVITAAVLLLMWTGAAPFLIRPLFVWAPYITGGAPTDPAIQPIQTSGLVIVLWGALLVAAITALRDLFRVLDEEAAELSQPDEVQIDDQPVGRDELQFVSRLVTQVLSVLLLGGLVTGALDAALLFAAGLVGSVLGAWLGQNSPLGAALARIPWVVRFLGAFALTYAVGLVVNQVLTEPAFGSEFFPLVVTAALALFVFQVVLSATPREEPVPVEPSEGLPPAADGTTLSGAVAIALLAAVAAVVLAPATALANNCSGWGDCPVTADALAGAGSGAAAVVALGAALAAARAGEESRRRKARRGRKPPSAGEGGATQPPAGLAQRVRDRALRNYDPRISGR
;
A
#
# COMPACT_ATOMS: atom_id res chain seq x y z
N MET A 1 13.26 74.61 40.28
CA MET A 1 13.56 73.30 40.92
C MET A 1 13.31 72.26 39.84
N THR A 2 14.31 72.11 38.97
CA THR A 2 15.31 71.01 38.90
C THR A 2 14.71 69.85 38.12
N SER A 3 14.87 69.79 36.80
CA SER A 3 16.09 69.43 36.02
C SER A 3 16.53 67.99 36.24
N ASP A 4 16.89 67.36 35.11
CA ASP A 4 17.79 66.20 34.92
C ASP A 4 17.07 65.08 34.15
N ASP A 5 17.21 65.08 32.83
CA ASP A 5 18.29 64.41 32.07
C ASP A 5 18.04 62.91 31.93
N LEU A 6 17.36 62.53 30.84
CA LEU A 6 17.47 61.20 30.26
C LEU A 6 17.76 61.34 28.77
N SER A 7 19.04 61.20 28.52
CA SER A 7 19.78 61.18 27.27
C SER A 7 19.24 60.16 26.27
N GLN A 8 19.03 60.64 25.05
CA GLN A 8 18.88 59.85 23.84
C GLN A 8 20.25 59.25 23.47
N HIS A 9 20.39 57.93 23.56
CA HIS A 9 21.47 57.20 22.89
C HIS A 9 20.99 56.79 21.49
N PRO A 10 21.59 57.30 20.40
CA PRO A 10 21.44 56.69 19.09
C PRO A 10 22.25 55.41 19.04
N ALA A 11 21.59 54.29 18.73
CA ALA A 11 22.24 53.01 18.51
C ALA A 11 23.10 53.08 17.23
N GLU A 12 24.40 52.90 17.41
CA GLU A 12 25.39 52.72 16.35
C GLU A 12 25.02 51.51 15.47
N ALA A 13 25.02 51.74 14.17
CA ALA A 13 24.94 50.69 13.17
C ALA A 13 26.27 49.91 13.15
N PRO A 14 26.25 48.57 13.07
CA PRO A 14 27.47 47.79 12.97
C PRO A 14 28.14 48.03 11.61
N GLU A 15 29.38 48.52 11.66
CA GLU A 15 30.34 48.57 10.55
C GLU A 15 30.44 47.21 9.86
N GLN A 16 30.03 47.16 8.60
CA GLN A 16 30.36 46.08 7.69
C GLN A 16 31.86 46.16 7.36
N PRO A 17 32.66 45.11 7.63
CA PRO A 17 34.05 45.08 7.19
C PRO A 17 34.09 45.08 5.66
N ALA A 18 34.83 46.06 5.13
CA ALA A 18 35.10 46.26 3.71
C ALA A 18 35.58 44.95 3.07
N GLN A 19 34.84 44.48 2.07
CA GLN A 19 35.27 43.41 1.19
C GLN A 19 36.53 43.86 0.43
N PRO A 20 37.61 43.07 0.42
CA PRO A 20 38.79 43.38 -0.38
C PRO A 20 38.41 43.33 -1.86
N ALA A 21 38.74 44.41 -2.56
CA ALA A 21 38.61 44.53 -4.01
C ALA A 21 39.35 43.38 -4.69
N HIS A 22 38.59 42.48 -5.33
CA HIS A 22 39.15 41.49 -6.24
C HIS A 22 39.73 42.22 -7.46
N THR A 23 41.04 42.43 -7.42
CA THR A 23 41.87 42.78 -8.57
C THR A 23 41.69 41.72 -9.65
N TRP A 24 41.04 42.10 -10.74
CA TRP A 24 41.08 41.36 -11.99
C TRP A 24 42.50 41.37 -12.55
N GLN A 25 43.25 40.28 -12.31
CA GLN A 25 44.48 40.02 -13.03
C GLN A 25 44.14 39.55 -14.45
N ALA A 26 44.31 40.46 -15.39
CA ALA A 26 44.36 40.16 -16.80
C ALA A 26 45.71 39.52 -17.14
N GLY A 27 45.65 38.29 -17.66
CA GLY A 27 46.67 37.71 -18.54
C GLY A 27 47.71 36.82 -17.87
N THR A 28 47.61 35.51 -18.16
CA THR A 28 48.69 34.74 -18.82
C THR A 28 48.15 33.40 -19.33
N SER A 29 48.32 33.18 -20.64
CA SER A 29 48.52 31.90 -21.34
C SER A 29 47.37 30.85 -21.41
N PRO A 30 47.13 30.26 -22.61
CA PRO A 30 46.30 29.06 -22.74
C PRO A 30 47.06 27.88 -22.16
N GLU A 31 46.78 27.56 -20.90
CA GLU A 31 47.26 26.34 -20.26
C GLU A 31 46.57 25.15 -20.93
N SER A 32 47.39 24.31 -21.55
CA SER A 32 46.99 23.04 -22.15
C SER A 32 46.06 22.28 -21.19
N PRO A 33 44.92 21.74 -21.66
CA PRO A 33 44.02 21.00 -20.79
C PRO A 33 44.81 19.87 -20.11
N PRO A 34 44.69 19.72 -18.77
CA PRO A 34 45.39 18.66 -18.05
C PRO A 34 45.06 17.31 -18.70
N PRO A 35 46.04 16.39 -18.83
CA PRO A 35 45.81 15.09 -19.40
C PRO A 35 44.62 14.46 -18.68
N SER A 36 43.56 14.17 -19.43
CA SER A 36 42.34 13.55 -18.94
C SER A 36 42.73 12.33 -18.11
N THR A 37 42.62 12.45 -16.79
CA THR A 37 42.76 11.32 -15.88
C THR A 37 41.83 10.23 -16.40
N PRO A 38 42.32 9.03 -16.73
CA PRO A 38 41.48 7.96 -17.22
C PRO A 38 40.37 7.78 -16.20
N HIS A 39 39.14 8.13 -16.60
CA HIS A 39 37.97 7.88 -15.76
C HIS A 39 38.05 6.40 -15.36
N PRO A 40 38.10 6.08 -14.05
CA PRO A 40 38.15 4.70 -13.62
C PRO A 40 37.00 4.00 -14.34
N ALA A 41 37.34 3.00 -15.15
CA ALA A 41 36.40 2.29 -15.99
C ALA A 41 35.20 1.94 -15.10
N VAL A 42 34.06 2.59 -15.35
CA VAL A 42 32.82 2.36 -14.61
C VAL A 42 32.63 0.87 -14.65
N ALA A 43 32.83 0.21 -13.49
CA ALA A 43 32.84 -1.23 -13.40
C ALA A 43 31.56 -1.71 -14.09
N SER A 44 31.72 -2.42 -15.21
CA SER A 44 30.62 -2.89 -16.04
C SER A 44 29.61 -3.54 -15.11
N SER A 45 28.42 -2.93 -14.99
CA SER A 45 27.40 -3.38 -14.06
C SER A 45 27.17 -4.87 -14.32
N SER A 46 27.56 -5.71 -13.36
CA SER A 46 27.31 -7.14 -13.45
C SER A 46 25.83 -7.32 -13.76
N ALA A 47 25.54 -8.09 -14.82
CA ALA A 47 24.18 -8.33 -15.26
C ALA A 47 23.32 -8.71 -14.04
N PRO A 48 22.12 -8.13 -13.88
CA PRO A 48 21.32 -8.33 -12.68
C PRO A 48 21.13 -9.84 -12.45
N GLY A 49 21.54 -10.30 -11.27
CA GLY A 49 21.42 -11.70 -10.87
C GLY A 49 19.97 -12.16 -10.99
N ARG A 50 19.76 -13.43 -11.34
CA ARG A 50 18.40 -14.01 -11.38
C ARG A 50 17.81 -13.98 -9.97
N PRO A 51 16.57 -13.50 -9.78
CA PRO A 51 15.96 -13.47 -8.46
C PRO A 51 15.77 -14.90 -7.93
N PRO A 52 15.93 -15.13 -6.61
CA PRO A 52 15.80 -16.46 -6.02
C PRO A 52 14.37 -17.00 -6.18
N LEU A 53 14.25 -18.32 -6.32
CA LEU A 53 13.00 -19.01 -6.69
C LEU A 53 11.82 -18.71 -5.75
N TRP A 54 12.07 -18.53 -4.45
CA TRP A 54 11.01 -18.29 -3.46
C TRP A 54 10.28 -16.95 -3.66
N VAL A 55 10.91 -15.99 -4.34
CA VAL A 55 10.32 -14.65 -4.58
C VAL A 55 9.43 -14.63 -5.83
N TRP A 56 9.50 -15.67 -6.67
CA TRP A 56 8.76 -15.73 -7.93
C TRP A 56 7.24 -15.60 -7.79
N PRO A 57 6.56 -16.21 -6.81
CA PRO A 57 5.13 -16.00 -6.64
C PRO A 57 4.78 -14.51 -6.47
N ALA A 58 5.57 -13.78 -5.68
CA ALA A 58 5.42 -12.34 -5.48
C ALA A 58 5.73 -11.52 -6.74
N ILE A 59 6.71 -11.94 -7.55
CA ILE A 59 7.05 -11.30 -8.82
C ILE A 59 5.95 -11.51 -9.86
N ILE A 60 5.44 -12.74 -9.99
CA ILE A 60 4.35 -13.10 -10.92
C ILE A 60 3.08 -12.35 -10.54
N LEU A 61 2.70 -12.40 -9.27
CA LEU A 61 1.56 -11.63 -8.78
C LEU A 61 1.82 -10.11 -8.86
N GLY A 62 3.09 -9.72 -8.85
CA GLY A 62 3.55 -8.35 -9.10
C GLY A 62 3.19 -7.79 -10.47
N LEU A 63 2.84 -8.63 -11.45
CA LEU A 63 2.24 -8.19 -12.71
C LEU A 63 0.87 -7.53 -12.49
N VAL A 64 0.15 -8.00 -11.47
CA VAL A 64 -1.13 -7.42 -11.03
C VAL A 64 -0.90 -6.40 -9.91
N TYR A 65 0.09 -6.64 -9.04
CA TYR A 65 0.41 -5.87 -7.83
C TYR A 65 1.87 -5.37 -7.83
N PRO A 66 2.23 -4.31 -8.59
CA PRO A 66 3.63 -3.88 -8.75
C PRO A 66 4.38 -3.52 -7.45
N ALA A 67 3.64 -3.14 -6.41
CA ALA A 67 4.23 -2.90 -5.10
C ALA A 67 4.81 -4.19 -4.46
N LEU A 68 4.19 -5.35 -4.74
CA LEU A 68 4.63 -6.63 -4.21
C LEU A 68 5.94 -7.09 -4.87
N SER A 69 6.08 -6.95 -6.20
CA SER A 69 7.33 -7.26 -6.89
C SER A 69 8.48 -6.33 -6.47
N ARG A 70 8.20 -5.04 -6.26
CA ARG A 70 9.19 -4.08 -5.71
C ARG A 70 9.62 -4.46 -4.30
N SER A 71 8.66 -4.74 -3.40
CA SER A 71 8.97 -5.21 -2.04
C SER A 71 9.80 -6.49 -2.06
N ALA A 72 9.47 -7.43 -2.94
CA ALA A 72 10.20 -8.68 -3.15
C ALA A 72 11.67 -8.45 -3.55
N ARG A 73 11.94 -7.50 -4.45
CA ARG A 73 13.31 -7.15 -4.86
C ARG A 73 14.07 -6.46 -3.72
N SER A 74 13.42 -5.54 -3.01
CA SER A 74 13.98 -4.88 -1.83
C SER A 74 14.33 -5.89 -0.73
N ASP A 75 13.51 -6.91 -0.52
CA ASP A 75 13.80 -7.99 0.43
C ASP A 75 15.07 -8.76 0.04
N VAL A 76 15.25 -9.09 -1.24
CA VAL A 76 16.47 -9.75 -1.74
C VAL A 76 17.70 -8.87 -1.54
N GLN A 77 17.61 -7.58 -1.88
CA GLN A 77 18.71 -6.63 -1.68
C GLN A 77 19.06 -6.45 -0.20
N LEU A 78 18.06 -6.43 0.68
CA LEU A 78 18.27 -6.36 2.13
C LEU A 78 19.03 -7.60 2.62
N LEU A 79 18.68 -8.79 2.13
CA LEU A 79 19.38 -10.03 2.48
C LEU A 79 20.81 -10.07 1.96
N GLU A 80 21.07 -9.53 0.78
CA GLU A 80 22.42 -9.41 0.20
C GLU A 80 23.31 -8.43 0.97
N ARG A 81 22.72 -7.47 1.68
CA ARG A 81 23.42 -6.45 2.48
C ARG A 81 23.69 -6.85 3.92
N LEU A 82 23.06 -7.91 4.41
CA LEU A 82 23.34 -8.39 5.76
C LEU A 82 24.84 -8.74 5.84
N PRO A 83 25.54 -8.32 6.90
CA PRO A 83 26.98 -8.53 7.01
C PRO A 83 27.28 -10.01 6.81
N ASP A 84 28.28 -10.30 5.97
CA ASP A 84 28.76 -11.67 5.77
C ASP A 84 28.94 -12.32 7.14
N PRO A 85 28.14 -13.35 7.48
CA PRO A 85 28.32 -14.02 8.74
C PRO A 85 29.73 -14.60 8.78
N PRO A 86 30.36 -14.71 9.97
CA PRO A 86 31.77 -15.06 10.11
C PRO A 86 32.13 -16.25 9.22
N THR A 87 33.30 -16.21 8.56
CA THR A 87 33.76 -17.03 7.42
C THR A 87 33.29 -18.50 7.34
N ASN A 88 33.02 -19.13 8.47
CA ASN A 88 32.47 -20.49 8.60
C ASN A 88 30.99 -20.60 8.16
N LEU A 89 30.36 -19.46 7.86
CA LEU A 89 28.94 -19.30 7.57
C LEU A 89 28.68 -18.63 6.21
N ARG A 90 29.68 -18.51 5.32
CA ARG A 90 29.52 -17.87 4.00
C ARG A 90 28.50 -18.51 3.04
N ALA A 91 27.93 -19.66 3.39
CA ALA A 91 26.78 -20.26 2.70
C ALA A 91 25.40 -19.73 3.19
N LEU A 92 25.37 -18.85 4.21
CA LEU A 92 24.17 -18.53 5.00
C LEU A 92 23.19 -17.45 4.48
N PRO A 93 23.44 -16.60 3.45
CA PRO A 93 22.34 -15.80 2.88
C PRO A 93 21.17 -16.72 2.47
N ALA A 94 21.52 -17.95 2.07
CA ALA A 94 20.57 -19.02 1.85
C ALA A 94 19.85 -19.48 3.13
N LEU A 95 20.51 -19.58 4.30
CA LEU A 95 19.83 -20.11 5.50
C LEU A 95 18.77 -19.17 6.06
N TYR A 96 18.94 -17.84 6.05
CA TYR A 96 17.85 -16.97 6.49
C TYR A 96 16.65 -17.10 5.55
N ALA A 97 16.88 -17.05 4.24
CA ALA A 97 15.82 -17.26 3.26
C ALA A 97 15.18 -18.65 3.39
N ILE A 98 15.98 -19.71 3.57
CA ILE A 98 15.50 -21.08 3.81
C ILE A 98 14.71 -21.14 5.11
N ALA A 99 15.18 -20.55 6.21
CA ALA A 99 14.49 -20.55 7.49
C ALA A 99 13.17 -19.79 7.41
N LEU A 100 13.14 -18.64 6.72
CA LEU A 100 11.93 -17.85 6.51
C LEU A 100 10.92 -18.60 5.63
N VAL A 101 11.37 -19.22 4.54
CA VAL A 101 10.53 -20.04 3.66
C VAL A 101 10.04 -21.30 4.38
N ALA A 102 10.92 -21.96 5.14
CA ALA A 102 10.58 -23.12 5.94
C ALA A 102 9.56 -22.77 7.03
N ALA A 103 9.69 -21.60 7.67
CA ALA A 103 8.70 -21.09 8.62
C ALA A 103 7.38 -20.77 7.92
N ALA A 104 7.43 -20.08 6.76
CA ALA A 104 6.25 -19.75 5.97
C ALA A 104 5.46 -20.97 5.49
N ILE A 105 6.11 -22.12 5.29
CA ILE A 105 5.44 -23.38 4.92
C ILE A 105 5.07 -24.20 6.17
N GLY A 106 5.99 -24.33 7.11
CA GLY A 106 5.87 -25.17 8.29
C GLY A 106 4.80 -24.69 9.27
N ILE A 107 4.65 -23.37 9.45
CA ILE A 107 3.63 -22.81 10.33
C ILE A 107 2.22 -23.14 9.81
N PRO A 108 1.86 -22.85 8.54
CA PRO A 108 0.59 -23.32 7.97
C PRO A 108 0.39 -24.82 8.03
N LEU A 109 1.43 -25.63 7.80
CA LEU A 109 1.33 -27.09 7.91
C LEU A 109 0.87 -27.51 9.32
N ILE A 110 1.50 -26.96 10.35
CA ILE A 110 1.20 -27.27 11.76
C ILE A 110 -0.21 -26.80 12.15
N PHE A 111 -0.55 -25.55 11.81
CA PHE A 111 -1.81 -24.96 12.28
C PHE A 111 -3.01 -25.32 11.40
N ALA A 112 -2.86 -25.48 10.09
CA ALA A 112 -3.98 -25.76 9.18
C ALA A 112 -4.18 -27.25 8.91
N LEU A 113 -3.11 -27.99 8.59
CA LEU A 113 -3.23 -29.42 8.27
C LEU A 113 -3.27 -30.29 9.53
N VAL A 114 -2.34 -30.06 10.47
CA VAL A 114 -2.28 -30.80 11.73
C VAL A 114 -3.29 -30.26 12.76
N ARG A 115 -3.91 -29.09 12.48
CA ARG A 115 -4.98 -28.49 13.29
C ARG A 115 -4.56 -28.21 14.75
N VAL A 116 -3.28 -27.88 14.98
CA VAL A 116 -2.78 -27.55 16.33
C VAL A 116 -3.38 -26.21 16.79
N GLY A 117 -4.33 -26.26 17.72
CA GLY A 117 -5.00 -25.06 18.25
C GLY A 117 -5.93 -24.35 17.26
N VAL A 118 -6.29 -25.03 16.16
CA VAL A 118 -7.25 -24.56 15.15
C VAL A 118 -8.16 -25.72 14.80
N THR A 119 -9.43 -25.59 15.11
CA THR A 119 -10.49 -26.53 14.74
C THR A 119 -11.09 -26.17 13.39
N ASN A 120 -11.56 -24.93 13.21
CA ASN A 120 -12.32 -24.52 12.02
C ASN A 120 -11.53 -23.51 11.17
N ILE A 121 -10.96 -22.49 11.81
CA ILE A 121 -10.38 -21.33 11.14
C ILE A 121 -9.16 -20.81 11.89
N TYR A 122 -8.17 -20.31 11.16
CA TYR A 122 -6.91 -19.82 11.72
C TYR A 122 -7.03 -18.73 12.79
N THR A 123 -8.16 -18.00 12.84
CA THR A 123 -8.41 -16.96 13.85
C THR A 123 -8.60 -17.53 15.26
N GLU A 124 -8.83 -18.84 15.38
CA GLU A 124 -8.86 -19.58 16.64
C GLU A 124 -7.49 -19.63 17.34
N SER A 125 -6.40 -19.49 16.58
CA SER A 125 -5.04 -19.50 17.12
C SER A 125 -4.42 -18.11 17.10
N PHE A 126 -4.45 -17.46 18.25
CA PHE A 126 -3.78 -16.16 18.43
C PHE A 126 -2.29 -16.19 18.09
N VAL A 127 -1.61 -17.29 18.43
CA VAL A 127 -0.19 -17.50 18.12
C VAL A 127 0.03 -17.53 16.60
N TYR A 128 -0.84 -18.21 15.85
CA TYR A 128 -0.75 -18.24 14.39
C TYR A 128 -0.89 -16.83 13.79
N LEU A 129 -1.82 -16.02 14.28
CA LEU A 129 -2.01 -14.63 13.82
C LEU A 129 -0.75 -13.78 14.01
N LEU A 130 -0.12 -13.86 15.19
CA LEU A 130 1.11 -13.12 15.48
C LEU A 130 2.29 -13.58 14.62
N LEU A 131 2.42 -14.88 14.39
CA LEU A 131 3.45 -15.45 13.53
C LEU A 131 3.26 -15.07 12.06
N ALA A 132 2.02 -15.13 11.56
CA ALA A 132 1.68 -14.73 10.20
C ALA A 132 1.99 -13.25 9.96
N LEU A 133 1.61 -12.39 10.91
CA LEU A 133 1.95 -10.97 10.88
C LEU A 133 3.47 -10.74 10.93
N ALA A 134 4.20 -11.45 11.80
CA ALA A 134 5.65 -11.33 11.90
C ALA A 134 6.35 -11.71 10.59
N ILE A 135 5.97 -12.83 9.98
CA ILE A 135 6.52 -13.28 8.69
C ILE A 135 6.21 -12.26 7.59
N GLY A 136 4.97 -11.77 7.54
CA GLY A 136 4.55 -10.75 6.58
C GLY A 136 5.32 -9.44 6.71
N MET A 137 5.53 -8.98 7.94
CA MET A 137 6.32 -7.78 8.23
C MET A 137 7.78 -7.97 7.78
N LEU A 138 8.40 -9.11 8.12
CA LEU A 138 9.76 -9.44 7.71
C LEU A 138 9.92 -9.49 6.18
N SER A 139 8.98 -10.14 5.49
CA SER A 139 8.93 -10.17 4.03
C SER A 139 7.51 -10.42 3.55
N PRO A 140 6.87 -9.46 2.86
CA PRO A 140 5.56 -9.67 2.24
C PRO A 140 5.55 -10.83 1.22
N ALA A 141 6.69 -11.13 0.59
CA ALA A 141 6.83 -12.29 -0.30
C ALA A 141 6.77 -13.61 0.48
N ALA A 142 7.40 -13.70 1.66
CA ALA A 142 7.24 -14.85 2.54
C ALA A 142 5.82 -14.97 3.10
N GLY A 143 5.19 -13.84 3.45
CA GLY A 143 3.77 -13.79 3.80
C GLY A 143 2.86 -14.36 2.70
N MET A 144 3.17 -14.08 1.42
CA MET A 144 2.44 -14.66 0.29
C MET A 144 2.59 -16.18 0.22
N ILE A 145 3.81 -16.71 0.42
CA ILE A 145 4.02 -18.17 0.50
C ILE A 145 3.20 -18.76 1.65
N LEU A 146 3.20 -18.10 2.81
CA LEU A 146 2.43 -18.52 3.98
C LEU A 146 0.94 -18.63 3.70
N VAL A 147 0.35 -17.61 3.05
CA VAL A 147 -1.07 -17.61 2.69
C VAL A 147 -1.39 -18.73 1.71
N LEU A 148 -0.57 -18.90 0.66
CA LEU A 148 -0.78 -19.96 -0.34
C LEU A 148 -0.66 -21.35 0.27
N ALA A 149 0.35 -21.58 1.12
CA ALA A 149 0.51 -22.83 1.85
C ALA A 149 -0.67 -23.08 2.79
N HIS A 150 -1.13 -22.05 3.51
CA HIS A 150 -2.31 -22.14 4.38
C HIS A 150 -3.55 -22.53 3.59
N ALA A 151 -3.85 -21.87 2.47
CA ALA A 151 -5.01 -22.18 1.65
C ALA A 151 -5.00 -23.64 1.17
N VAL A 152 -3.84 -24.15 0.72
CA VAL A 152 -3.70 -25.55 0.28
C VAL A 152 -3.90 -26.53 1.44
N PHE A 153 -3.25 -26.29 2.58
CA PHE A 153 -3.34 -27.17 3.74
C PHE A 153 -4.73 -27.15 4.41
N ASP A 154 -5.35 -25.98 4.49
CA ASP A 154 -6.71 -25.79 4.99
C ASP A 154 -7.73 -26.49 4.08
N LEU A 155 -7.61 -26.33 2.75
CA LEU A 155 -8.49 -27.01 1.80
C LEU A 155 -8.34 -28.55 1.87
N LEU A 156 -7.10 -29.04 2.02
CA LEU A 156 -6.84 -30.46 2.19
C LEU A 156 -7.45 -30.98 3.50
N ALA A 157 -7.26 -30.27 4.61
CA ALA A 157 -7.85 -30.64 5.90
C ALA A 157 -9.38 -30.65 5.83
N ALA A 158 -9.98 -29.63 5.22
CA ALA A 158 -11.43 -29.53 5.01
C ALA A 158 -11.97 -30.67 4.15
N MET A 159 -11.27 -31.04 3.08
CA MET A 159 -11.63 -32.15 2.22
C MET A 159 -11.59 -33.48 2.97
N LEU A 160 -10.55 -33.71 3.78
CA LEU A 160 -10.41 -34.92 4.59
C LEU A 160 -11.48 -35.02 5.69
N ALA A 161 -11.93 -33.88 6.21
CA ALA A 161 -12.98 -33.79 7.23
C ALA A 161 -14.41 -33.82 6.64
N GLY A 162 -14.57 -33.75 5.32
CA GLY A 162 -15.89 -33.65 4.69
C GLY A 162 -16.58 -32.30 4.89
N GLU A 163 -15.84 -31.24 5.22
CA GLU A 163 -16.35 -29.88 5.48
C GLU A 163 -16.68 -29.10 4.19
N LEU A 164 -16.46 -29.69 3.02
CA LEU A 164 -16.64 -29.06 1.71
C LEU A 164 -17.98 -29.43 1.06
N ASP A 165 -19.00 -29.85 1.79
CA ASP A 165 -20.33 -30.09 1.23
C ASP A 165 -21.30 -29.02 1.75
N PRO A 166 -21.95 -28.20 0.90
CA PRO A 166 -21.75 -28.07 -0.55
C PRO A 166 -20.42 -27.38 -0.92
N PHE A 167 -19.78 -27.85 -2.00
CA PHE A 167 -18.42 -27.44 -2.38
C PHE A 167 -18.27 -25.96 -2.67
N ILE A 168 -19.14 -25.41 -3.52
CA ILE A 168 -18.99 -24.02 -3.98
C ILE A 168 -19.18 -23.02 -2.84
N PRO A 169 -20.25 -23.09 -2.02
CA PRO A 169 -20.42 -22.18 -0.88
C PRO A 169 -19.33 -22.33 0.18
N ALA A 170 -18.91 -23.56 0.52
CA ALA A 170 -17.84 -23.80 1.48
C ALA A 170 -16.48 -23.25 1.00
N LEU A 171 -16.15 -23.47 -0.29
CA LEU A 171 -14.94 -22.93 -0.89
C LEU A 171 -14.96 -21.39 -0.91
N ALA A 172 -16.11 -20.79 -1.25
CA ALA A 172 -16.27 -19.33 -1.22
C ALA A 172 -16.06 -18.77 0.19
N GLY A 173 -16.63 -19.41 1.21
CA GLY A 173 -16.46 -19.02 2.61
C GLY A 173 -15.00 -19.08 3.06
N ARG A 174 -14.27 -20.14 2.69
CA ARG A 174 -12.83 -20.27 2.93
C ARG A 174 -11.99 -19.27 2.14
N ALA A 175 -12.36 -18.96 0.91
CA ALA A 175 -11.65 -17.97 0.12
C ALA A 175 -11.68 -16.58 0.80
N VAL A 176 -12.78 -16.22 1.46
CA VAL A 176 -12.87 -15.00 2.27
C VAL A 176 -11.87 -15.03 3.43
N THR A 177 -11.73 -16.15 4.13
CA THR A 177 -10.80 -16.26 5.27
C THR A 177 -9.34 -16.23 4.80
N TRP A 178 -9.01 -16.91 3.70
CA TRP A 178 -7.67 -16.82 3.10
C TRP A 178 -7.34 -15.41 2.63
N TRP A 179 -8.34 -14.66 2.16
CA TRP A 179 -8.18 -13.25 1.82
C TRP A 179 -7.95 -12.37 3.06
N LEU A 180 -8.64 -12.63 4.17
CA LEU A 180 -8.35 -11.93 5.43
C LEU A 180 -6.93 -12.21 5.93
N LEU A 181 -6.46 -13.45 5.80
CA LEU A 181 -5.09 -13.81 6.10
C LEU A 181 -4.11 -13.12 5.15
N TRP A 182 -4.44 -13.01 3.86
CA TRP A 182 -3.67 -12.23 2.89
C TRP A 182 -3.54 -10.77 3.28
N LEU A 183 -4.61 -10.15 3.78
CA LEU A 183 -4.54 -8.79 4.29
C LEU A 183 -3.54 -8.68 5.45
N LEU A 184 -3.65 -9.58 6.44
CA LEU A 184 -2.80 -9.57 7.63
C LEU A 184 -1.32 -9.84 7.31
N ALA A 185 -1.05 -10.85 6.48
CA ALA A 185 0.30 -11.34 6.22
C ALA A 185 0.98 -10.70 5.00
N VAL A 186 0.26 -10.02 4.11
CA VAL A 186 0.84 -9.45 2.89
C VAL A 186 0.47 -8.00 2.70
N ALA A 187 -0.83 -7.68 2.58
CA ALA A 187 -1.25 -6.36 2.15
C ALA A 187 -0.90 -5.27 3.19
N ILE A 188 -1.21 -5.51 4.47
CA ILE A 188 -0.92 -4.56 5.55
C ILE A 188 0.60 -4.36 5.72
N PRO A 189 1.42 -5.43 5.83
CA PRO A 189 2.88 -5.29 5.84
C PRO A 189 3.45 -4.52 4.64
N LEU A 190 2.96 -4.81 3.45
CA LEU A 190 3.39 -4.16 2.22
C LEU A 190 3.08 -2.66 2.24
N MET A 191 1.87 -2.27 2.65
CA MET A 191 1.49 -0.86 2.77
C MET A 191 2.30 -0.13 3.85
N ALA A 192 2.46 -0.76 5.02
CA ALA A 192 3.24 -0.20 6.12
C ALA A 192 4.72 0.03 5.75
N ARG A 193 5.29 -0.84 4.91
CA ARG A 193 6.69 -0.75 4.45
C ARG A 193 6.91 0.23 3.30
N ALA A 194 5.90 0.46 2.45
CA ALA A 194 6.00 1.33 1.28
C ALA A 194 5.86 2.83 1.63
N LEU A 195 5.05 3.16 2.63
CA LEU A 195 4.75 4.55 2.99
C LEU A 195 5.95 5.35 3.53
N PRO A 196 6.85 4.80 4.37
CA PRO A 196 8.04 5.51 4.80
C PRO A 196 8.84 6.09 3.63
N GLY A 197 9.15 5.28 2.61
CA GLY A 197 9.87 5.75 1.41
C GLY A 197 9.11 6.82 0.63
N ALA A 198 7.78 6.67 0.49
CA ALA A 198 6.94 7.65 -0.21
C ALA A 198 6.90 9.01 0.53
N THR A 199 6.74 8.99 1.86
CA THR A 199 6.72 10.22 2.67
C THR A 199 8.06 10.95 2.64
N LEU A 200 9.17 10.22 2.63
CA LEU A 200 10.52 10.77 2.48
C LEU A 200 10.74 11.43 1.11
N ALA A 201 10.23 10.81 0.05
CA ALA A 201 10.35 11.32 -1.31
C ALA A 201 9.58 12.65 -1.49
N GLU A 202 8.41 12.79 -0.85
CA GLU A 202 7.51 13.94 -1.00
C GLU A 202 7.91 15.14 -0.12
N SER A 203 8.21 14.90 1.17
CA SER A 203 8.33 15.99 2.15
C SER A 203 9.68 16.71 2.15
N ARG A 204 10.77 16.05 1.71
CA ARG A 204 12.17 16.54 1.73
C ARG A 204 12.50 17.53 2.88
N PRO A 205 12.20 17.22 4.15
CA PRO A 205 12.48 18.13 5.24
C PRO A 205 14.00 18.35 5.37
N ALA A 206 14.40 19.60 5.63
CA ALA A 206 15.81 19.97 5.77
C ALA A 206 16.49 19.27 6.97
N ASP A 207 15.73 18.99 8.04
CA ASP A 207 16.25 18.30 9.22
C ASP A 207 16.21 16.76 9.04
N PRO A 208 17.37 16.07 9.07
CA PRO A 208 17.43 14.60 8.95
C PRO A 208 16.74 13.87 10.11
N ARG A 209 16.65 14.45 11.31
CA ARG A 209 15.97 13.80 12.45
C ARG A 209 14.47 13.83 12.27
N LEU A 210 13.92 14.98 11.91
CA LEU A 210 12.51 15.12 11.57
C LEU A 210 12.15 14.22 10.38
N ARG A 211 13.01 14.17 9.37
CA ARG A 211 12.88 13.27 8.21
C ARG A 211 12.68 11.81 8.63
N LYS A 212 13.57 11.30 9.50
CA LYS A 212 13.48 9.95 10.04
C LYS A 212 12.20 9.77 10.85
N ALA A 213 11.94 10.65 11.81
CA ALA A 213 10.77 10.57 12.68
C ALA A 213 9.45 10.48 11.88
N LEU A 214 9.33 11.27 10.80
CA LEU A 214 8.18 11.21 9.89
C LEU A 214 8.06 9.86 9.18
N ALA A 215 9.18 9.29 8.70
CA ALA A 215 9.17 7.99 8.04
C ALA A 215 8.77 6.84 8.99
N TYR A 216 9.35 6.79 10.19
CA TYR A 216 8.97 5.80 11.21
C TYR A 216 7.51 5.98 11.64
N GLY A 217 7.12 7.22 11.92
CA GLY A 217 5.75 7.57 12.30
C GLY A 217 4.77 7.10 11.23
N ALA A 218 4.99 7.45 9.97
CA ALA A 218 4.12 7.04 8.86
C ALA A 218 3.94 5.52 8.77
N GLY A 219 5.03 4.75 8.85
CA GLY A 219 4.96 3.28 8.83
C GLY A 219 4.17 2.72 10.01
N VAL A 220 4.50 3.15 11.24
CA VAL A 220 3.87 2.68 12.48
C VAL A 220 2.39 3.03 12.54
N ILE A 221 2.01 4.27 12.23
CA ILE A 221 0.61 4.71 12.21
C ILE A 221 -0.17 3.90 11.19
N THR A 222 0.36 3.72 9.99
CA THR A 222 -0.32 2.98 8.93
C THR A 222 -0.57 1.55 9.38
N ALA A 223 0.45 0.88 9.91
CA ALA A 223 0.31 -0.48 10.41
C ALA A 223 -0.72 -0.55 11.54
N ALA A 224 -0.65 0.36 12.51
CA ALA A 224 -1.56 0.38 13.65
C ALA A 224 -3.01 0.59 13.21
N VAL A 225 -3.27 1.57 12.35
CA VAL A 225 -4.61 1.84 11.81
C VAL A 225 -5.12 0.65 11.01
N LEU A 226 -4.34 0.12 10.06
CA LEU A 226 -4.79 -1.00 9.24
C LEU A 226 -5.00 -2.29 10.06
N LEU A 227 -4.17 -2.55 11.06
CA LEU A 227 -4.34 -3.70 11.95
C LEU A 227 -5.55 -3.52 12.86
N LEU A 228 -5.78 -2.31 13.40
CA LEU A 228 -6.96 -2.02 14.21
C LEU A 228 -8.23 -2.23 13.39
N MET A 229 -8.21 -1.72 12.16
CA MET A 229 -9.25 -1.91 11.16
C MET A 229 -9.47 -3.40 10.88
N TRP A 230 -8.40 -4.17 10.70
CA TRP A 230 -8.47 -5.62 10.47
C TRP A 230 -9.04 -6.36 11.70
N THR A 231 -8.59 -6.05 12.91
CA THR A 231 -9.07 -6.70 14.14
C THR A 231 -10.53 -6.40 14.43
N GLY A 232 -11.00 -5.19 14.10
CA GLY A 232 -12.43 -4.85 14.20
C GLY A 232 -13.27 -5.55 13.13
N ALA A 233 -12.74 -5.69 11.90
CA ALA A 233 -13.48 -6.24 10.77
C ALA A 233 -13.52 -7.78 10.76
N ALA A 234 -12.42 -8.43 11.12
CA ALA A 234 -12.23 -9.87 10.94
C ALA A 234 -13.34 -10.72 11.58
N PRO A 235 -13.80 -10.48 12.83
CA PRO A 235 -14.92 -11.22 13.43
C PRO A 235 -16.20 -11.27 12.59
N PHE A 236 -16.47 -10.20 11.83
CA PHE A 236 -17.63 -10.11 10.95
C PHE A 236 -17.37 -10.74 9.58
N LEU A 237 -16.18 -10.50 9.04
CA LEU A 237 -15.80 -10.96 7.71
C LEU A 237 -15.52 -12.47 7.66
N ILE A 238 -15.33 -13.16 8.79
CA ILE A 238 -15.23 -14.63 8.83
C ILE A 238 -16.59 -15.34 8.79
N ARG A 239 -17.71 -14.63 9.02
CA ARG A 239 -19.07 -15.20 9.01
C ARG A 239 -19.44 -15.99 7.76
N PRO A 240 -19.06 -15.61 6.52
CA PRO A 240 -19.36 -16.39 5.33
C PRO A 240 -18.92 -17.85 5.44
N LEU A 241 -17.79 -18.12 6.11
CA LEU A 241 -17.32 -19.50 6.32
C LEU A 241 -18.36 -20.33 7.07
N PHE A 242 -18.98 -19.77 8.11
CA PHE A 242 -19.92 -20.47 8.98
C PHE A 242 -21.33 -20.51 8.40
N VAL A 243 -21.76 -19.43 7.74
CA VAL A 243 -23.10 -19.31 7.14
C VAL A 243 -23.21 -20.14 5.86
N TRP A 244 -22.20 -20.11 5.00
CA TRP A 244 -22.25 -20.81 3.70
C TRP A 244 -21.86 -22.30 3.81
N ALA A 245 -21.20 -22.70 4.90
CA ALA A 245 -20.95 -24.10 5.25
C ALA A 245 -21.65 -24.45 6.58
N PRO A 246 -22.99 -24.49 6.62
CA PRO A 246 -23.76 -24.62 7.86
C PRO A 246 -23.46 -25.91 8.63
N TYR A 247 -22.97 -26.95 7.95
CA TYR A 247 -22.59 -28.23 8.58
C TYR A 247 -21.46 -28.10 9.61
N ILE A 248 -20.66 -27.02 9.57
CA ILE A 248 -19.54 -26.84 10.48
C ILE A 248 -20.03 -26.41 11.88
N THR A 249 -21.05 -25.55 11.97
CA THR A 249 -21.39 -24.85 13.23
C THR A 249 -22.86 -24.45 13.40
N GLY A 250 -23.74 -24.81 12.47
CA GLY A 250 -25.14 -24.37 12.50
C GLY A 250 -25.37 -22.93 12.04
N GLY A 251 -24.41 -22.34 11.32
CA GLY A 251 -24.57 -21.02 10.68
C GLY A 251 -24.01 -19.82 11.46
N ALA A 252 -23.36 -20.03 12.60
CA ALA A 252 -22.80 -18.97 13.42
C ALA A 252 -21.29 -19.20 13.68
N PRO A 253 -20.47 -18.15 13.72
CA PRO A 253 -19.08 -18.30 14.14
C PRO A 253 -18.98 -18.82 15.57
N THR A 254 -17.98 -19.68 15.80
CA THR A 254 -17.71 -20.23 17.14
C THR A 254 -16.99 -19.20 18.01
N ASP A 255 -17.19 -19.28 19.33
CA ASP A 255 -16.51 -18.39 20.28
C ASP A 255 -14.98 -18.44 20.11
N PRO A 256 -14.32 -19.61 19.97
CA PRO A 256 -12.88 -19.66 19.72
C PRO A 256 -12.46 -18.92 18.45
N ALA A 257 -13.31 -18.84 17.41
CA ALA A 257 -12.94 -18.18 16.16
C ALA A 257 -12.93 -16.65 16.25
N ILE A 258 -13.71 -16.08 17.16
CA ILE A 258 -13.86 -14.64 17.33
C ILE A 258 -13.10 -14.11 18.55
N GLN A 259 -13.21 -14.80 19.69
CA GLN A 259 -12.80 -14.30 21.00
C GLN A 259 -11.32 -13.90 21.08
N PRO A 260 -10.35 -14.60 20.46
CA PRO A 260 -8.95 -14.18 20.47
C PRO A 260 -8.73 -12.82 19.79
N ILE A 261 -9.41 -12.57 18.67
CA ILE A 261 -9.31 -11.29 17.94
C ILE A 261 -10.00 -10.19 18.74
N GLN A 262 -11.16 -10.47 19.31
CA GLN A 262 -11.88 -9.47 20.11
C GLN A 262 -11.08 -9.09 21.34
N THR A 263 -10.73 -10.04 22.20
CA THR A 263 -10.07 -9.76 23.49
C THR A 263 -8.63 -9.28 23.36
N SER A 264 -7.92 -9.74 22.33
CA SER A 264 -6.47 -9.53 22.19
C SER A 264 -6.09 -8.78 20.91
N GLY A 265 -7.07 -8.19 20.21
CA GLY A 265 -6.84 -7.46 18.96
C GLY A 265 -5.82 -6.33 19.12
N LEU A 266 -5.86 -5.57 20.22
CA LEU A 266 -4.88 -4.53 20.51
C LEU A 266 -3.45 -5.07 20.62
N VAL A 267 -3.26 -6.32 21.07
CA VAL A 267 -1.94 -6.94 21.10
C VAL A 267 -1.42 -7.19 19.68
N ILE A 268 -2.28 -7.57 18.73
CA ILE A 268 -1.91 -7.68 17.29
C ILE A 268 -1.47 -6.31 16.75
N VAL A 269 -2.22 -5.25 17.07
CA VAL A 269 -1.92 -3.87 16.66
C VAL A 269 -0.56 -3.42 17.21
N LEU A 270 -0.35 -3.57 18.52
CA LEU A 270 0.91 -3.21 19.18
C LEU A 270 2.08 -4.02 18.64
N TRP A 271 1.89 -5.33 18.45
CA TRP A 271 2.91 -6.22 17.88
C TRP A 271 3.30 -5.79 16.46
N GLY A 272 2.33 -5.52 15.60
CA GLY A 272 2.59 -5.04 14.25
C GLY A 272 3.27 -3.68 14.21
N ALA A 273 2.86 -2.74 15.08
CA ALA A 273 3.51 -1.44 15.22
C ALA A 273 4.99 -1.59 15.62
N LEU A 274 5.28 -2.43 16.61
CA LEU A 274 6.65 -2.73 17.06
C LEU A 274 7.48 -3.38 15.95
N LEU A 275 6.93 -4.36 15.24
CA LEU A 275 7.60 -5.03 14.12
C LEU A 275 7.94 -4.04 13.00
N VAL A 276 7.01 -3.16 12.62
CA VAL A 276 7.25 -2.16 11.58
C VAL A 276 8.31 -1.16 12.00
N ALA A 277 8.29 -0.70 13.26
CA ALA A 277 9.35 0.16 13.78
C ALA A 277 10.72 -0.52 13.72
N ALA A 278 10.81 -1.78 14.17
CA ALA A 278 12.05 -2.56 14.16
C ALA A 278 12.59 -2.80 12.74
N ILE A 279 11.72 -3.15 11.79
CA ILE A 279 12.11 -3.40 10.40
C ILE A 279 12.49 -2.11 9.69
N THR A 280 11.79 -1.01 9.96
CA THR A 280 12.16 0.30 9.44
C THR A 280 13.53 0.71 9.99
N ALA A 281 13.81 0.42 11.26
CA ALA A 281 15.12 0.66 11.88
C ALA A 281 16.23 -0.16 11.22
N LEU A 282 15.95 -1.43 10.94
CA LEU A 282 16.88 -2.29 10.21
C LEU A 282 17.17 -1.76 8.80
N ARG A 283 16.14 -1.32 8.07
CA ARG A 283 16.27 -0.78 6.71
C ARG A 283 17.01 0.56 6.68
N ASP A 284 16.79 1.42 7.67
CA ASP A 284 17.54 2.67 7.87
C ASP A 284 19.02 2.38 8.19
N LEU A 285 19.28 1.41 9.08
CA LEU A 285 20.64 0.98 9.42
C LEU A 285 21.43 0.50 8.18
N PHE A 286 20.78 -0.21 7.27
CA PHE A 286 21.37 -0.69 6.00
C PHE A 286 21.22 0.28 4.83
N ARG A 287 20.79 1.53 5.06
CA ARG A 287 20.57 2.59 4.05
C ARG A 287 19.62 2.21 2.90
N VAL A 288 18.86 1.12 3.04
CA VAL A 288 17.88 0.67 2.04
C VAL A 288 16.76 1.70 1.91
N LEU A 289 16.39 2.35 3.02
CA LEU A 289 15.32 3.34 3.03
C LEU A 289 15.65 4.60 2.21
N ASP A 290 16.89 5.09 2.27
CA ASP A 290 17.32 6.25 1.50
C ASP A 290 17.39 5.93 -0.01
N GLU A 291 17.82 4.71 -0.36
CA GLU A 291 17.84 4.25 -1.75
C GLU A 291 16.44 4.07 -2.33
N GLU A 292 15.50 3.50 -1.56
CA GLU A 292 14.12 3.40 -2.00
C GLU A 292 13.49 4.77 -2.17
N ALA A 293 13.76 5.72 -1.27
CA ALA A 293 13.32 7.09 -1.42
C ALA A 293 13.94 7.73 -2.69
N ALA A 294 15.21 7.43 -2.98
CA ALA A 294 15.89 7.89 -4.19
C ALA A 294 15.29 7.25 -5.45
N GLU A 295 15.06 5.94 -5.49
CA GLU A 295 14.44 5.19 -6.60
C GLU A 295 13.00 5.68 -6.83
N LEU A 296 12.23 5.89 -5.76
CA LEU A 296 10.90 6.48 -5.85
C LEU A 296 10.93 7.91 -6.38
N SER A 297 11.98 8.68 -6.10
CA SER A 297 12.17 10.03 -6.62
C SER A 297 12.69 10.06 -8.06
N GLN A 298 13.37 9.00 -8.50
CA GLN A 298 13.83 8.86 -9.87
C GLN A 298 12.64 8.45 -10.77
N PRO A 299 12.42 9.16 -11.89
CA PRO A 299 11.46 8.72 -12.88
C PRO A 299 12.02 7.48 -13.56
N ASP A 300 11.65 6.30 -13.06
CA ASP A 300 12.00 5.00 -13.63
C ASP A 300 11.79 4.97 -15.16
N GLU A 301 12.87 4.91 -15.93
CA GLU A 301 12.85 4.70 -17.39
C GLU A 301 12.65 3.21 -17.71
N VAL A 302 11.62 2.58 -17.14
CA VAL A 302 11.33 1.18 -17.48
C VAL A 302 10.66 1.15 -18.85
N GLN A 303 11.45 0.78 -19.85
CA GLN A 303 11.07 0.61 -21.25
C GLN A 303 10.25 -0.68 -21.41
N ILE A 304 8.96 -0.63 -21.05
CA ILE A 304 8.01 -1.71 -21.35
C ILE A 304 7.41 -1.43 -22.73
N ASP A 305 7.53 -2.38 -23.64
CA ASP A 305 6.88 -2.37 -24.96
C ASP A 305 5.36 -2.37 -24.77
N ASP A 306 4.78 -1.17 -24.72
CA ASP A 306 3.34 -0.93 -24.57
C ASP A 306 2.62 -1.22 -25.89
N GLN A 307 2.15 -2.44 -26.10
CA GLN A 307 1.08 -2.68 -27.07
C GLN A 307 -0.27 -2.17 -26.52
N PRO A 308 -1.06 -1.41 -27.29
CA PRO A 308 -2.25 -0.70 -26.83
C PRO A 308 -3.51 -1.59 -26.63
N VAL A 309 -3.36 -2.87 -26.32
CA VAL A 309 -4.51 -3.80 -26.33
C VAL A 309 -5.38 -3.61 -25.06
N GLY A 310 -6.59 -3.06 -25.25
CA GLY A 310 -7.74 -3.26 -24.35
C GLY A 310 -7.79 -2.51 -23.01
N ARG A 311 -7.19 -1.32 -22.89
CA ARG A 311 -7.05 -0.62 -21.59
C ARG A 311 -8.39 -0.24 -20.93
N ASP A 312 -9.36 0.23 -21.71
CA ASP A 312 -10.65 0.70 -21.17
C ASP A 312 -11.53 -0.46 -20.68
N GLU A 313 -11.54 -1.57 -21.42
CA GLU A 313 -12.24 -2.80 -21.03
C GLU A 313 -11.65 -3.38 -19.74
N LEU A 314 -10.31 -3.40 -19.62
CA LEU A 314 -9.65 -3.91 -18.42
C LEU A 314 -9.96 -3.07 -17.18
N GLN A 315 -10.08 -1.74 -17.33
CA GLN A 315 -10.48 -0.85 -16.24
C GLN A 315 -11.92 -1.12 -15.79
N PHE A 316 -12.86 -1.26 -16.73
CA PHE A 316 -14.24 -1.58 -16.41
C PHE A 316 -14.36 -2.93 -15.70
N VAL A 317 -13.72 -3.97 -16.25
CA VAL A 317 -13.69 -5.31 -15.63
C VAL A 317 -13.09 -5.24 -14.23
N SER A 318 -11.98 -4.51 -14.03
CA SER A 318 -11.36 -4.38 -12.69
C SER A 318 -12.29 -3.72 -11.66
N ARG A 319 -13.05 -2.71 -12.05
CA ARG A 319 -14.02 -2.03 -11.17
C ARG A 319 -15.17 -2.96 -10.83
N LEU A 320 -15.71 -3.66 -11.83
CA LEU A 320 -16.79 -4.63 -11.61
C LEU A 320 -16.34 -5.76 -10.69
N VAL A 321 -15.17 -6.34 -10.94
CA VAL A 321 -14.58 -7.40 -10.09
C VAL A 321 -14.37 -6.90 -8.67
N THR A 322 -13.88 -5.67 -8.49
CA THR A 322 -13.67 -5.09 -7.15
C THR A 322 -15.01 -4.91 -6.42
N GLN A 323 -16.07 -4.46 -7.10
CA GLN A 323 -17.39 -4.32 -6.49
C GLN A 323 -18.03 -5.67 -6.16
N VAL A 324 -17.99 -6.63 -7.07
CA VAL A 324 -18.49 -7.99 -6.83
C VAL A 324 -17.74 -8.62 -5.66
N LEU A 325 -16.41 -8.49 -5.64
CA LEU A 325 -15.60 -8.97 -4.52
C LEU A 325 -15.96 -8.26 -3.21
N SER A 326 -16.20 -6.94 -3.23
CA SER A 326 -16.61 -6.20 -2.03
C SER A 326 -17.94 -6.71 -1.47
N VAL A 327 -18.92 -6.96 -2.34
CA VAL A 327 -20.22 -7.52 -1.95
C VAL A 327 -20.07 -8.95 -1.44
N LEU A 328 -19.25 -9.79 -2.08
CA LEU A 328 -18.98 -11.16 -1.64
C LEU A 328 -18.27 -11.21 -0.27
N LEU A 329 -17.28 -10.35 -0.06
CA LEU A 329 -16.55 -10.24 1.21
C LEU A 329 -17.47 -9.77 2.34
N LEU A 330 -18.40 -8.87 2.05
CA LEU A 330 -19.44 -8.45 2.97
C LEU A 330 -20.64 -9.41 2.99
N GLY A 331 -20.59 -10.51 2.22
CA GLY A 331 -21.68 -11.45 2.06
C GLY A 331 -22.09 -12.16 3.35
N GLY A 332 -21.21 -12.19 4.35
CA GLY A 332 -21.52 -12.72 5.69
C GLY A 332 -22.35 -11.77 6.55
N LEU A 333 -22.47 -10.50 6.12
CA LEU A 333 -23.41 -9.51 6.65
C LEU A 333 -24.69 -9.45 5.83
N VAL A 334 -24.66 -9.95 4.59
CA VAL A 334 -25.80 -9.99 3.68
C VAL A 334 -26.71 -11.14 4.10
N THR A 335 -27.77 -10.80 4.81
CA THR A 335 -28.81 -11.75 5.22
C THR A 335 -29.98 -11.76 4.23
N GLY A 336 -30.14 -10.70 3.44
CA GLY A 336 -31.17 -10.61 2.40
C GLY A 336 -30.72 -9.92 1.12
N ALA A 337 -31.55 -10.03 0.07
CA ALA A 337 -31.30 -9.38 -1.22
C ALA A 337 -31.21 -7.85 -1.11
N LEU A 338 -31.92 -7.26 -0.14
CA LEU A 338 -31.85 -5.83 0.14
C LEU A 338 -30.45 -5.40 0.59
N ASP A 339 -29.77 -6.20 1.42
CA ASP A 339 -28.43 -5.89 1.91
C ASP A 339 -27.42 -5.84 0.75
N ALA A 340 -27.47 -6.84 -0.12
CA ALA A 340 -26.65 -6.91 -1.32
C ALA A 340 -26.92 -5.73 -2.26
N ALA A 341 -28.19 -5.40 -2.49
CA ALA A 341 -28.59 -4.28 -3.32
C ALA A 341 -28.09 -2.95 -2.75
N LEU A 342 -28.15 -2.76 -1.43
CA LEU A 342 -27.72 -1.54 -0.75
C LEU A 342 -26.19 -1.36 -0.82
N LEU A 343 -25.42 -2.42 -0.56
CA LEU A 343 -23.95 -2.41 -0.70
C LEU A 343 -23.52 -2.15 -2.14
N PHE A 344 -24.15 -2.85 -3.10
CA PHE A 344 -23.86 -2.70 -4.52
C PHE A 344 -24.21 -1.28 -5.00
N ALA A 345 -25.39 -0.76 -4.65
CA ALA A 345 -25.82 0.58 -5.01
C ALA A 345 -24.88 1.64 -4.42
N ALA A 346 -24.50 1.51 -3.15
CA ALA A 346 -23.58 2.45 -2.51
C ALA A 346 -22.20 2.46 -3.20
N GLY A 347 -21.70 1.29 -3.61
CA GLY A 347 -20.46 1.20 -4.39
C GLY A 347 -20.59 1.76 -5.79
N LEU A 348 -21.67 1.47 -6.49
CA LEU A 348 -21.89 2.00 -7.83
C LEU A 348 -22.00 3.53 -7.79
N VAL A 349 -22.90 4.06 -6.96
CA VAL A 349 -23.12 5.50 -6.82
C VAL A 349 -21.86 6.20 -6.29
N GLY A 350 -21.18 5.64 -5.30
CA GLY A 350 -19.92 6.19 -4.76
C GLY A 350 -18.84 6.32 -5.83
N SER A 351 -18.67 5.31 -6.68
CA SER A 351 -17.66 5.33 -7.75
C SER A 351 -17.97 6.37 -8.84
N VAL A 352 -19.25 6.46 -9.24
CA VAL A 352 -19.71 7.41 -10.26
C VAL A 352 -19.62 8.83 -9.72
N LEU A 353 -20.12 9.08 -8.52
CA LEU A 353 -20.10 10.39 -7.89
C LEU A 353 -18.68 10.85 -7.59
N GLY A 354 -17.82 9.94 -7.11
CA GLY A 354 -16.41 10.21 -6.89
C GLY A 354 -15.66 10.61 -8.16
N ALA A 355 -15.84 9.85 -9.24
CA ALA A 355 -15.28 10.20 -10.55
C ALA A 355 -15.80 11.54 -11.07
N TRP A 356 -17.10 11.79 -10.93
CA TRP A 356 -17.72 13.04 -11.35
C TRP A 356 -17.21 14.24 -10.54
N LEU A 357 -17.14 14.13 -9.21
CA LEU A 357 -16.60 15.15 -8.31
C LEU A 357 -15.15 15.46 -8.65
N GLY A 358 -14.31 14.43 -8.85
CA GLY A 358 -12.90 14.57 -9.19
C GLY A 358 -12.67 15.28 -10.53
N GLN A 359 -13.58 15.13 -11.50
CA GLN A 359 -13.43 15.70 -12.84
C GLN A 359 -14.05 17.09 -12.99
N ASN A 360 -15.21 17.34 -12.36
CA ASN A 360 -16.07 18.46 -12.71
C ASN A 360 -16.28 19.48 -11.58
N SER A 361 -15.84 19.20 -10.34
CA SER A 361 -16.16 20.05 -9.19
C SER A 361 -14.94 20.75 -8.57
N PRO A 362 -15.11 21.99 -8.04
CA PRO A 362 -14.05 22.65 -7.28
C PRO A 362 -13.74 21.90 -5.98
N LEU A 363 -14.72 21.18 -5.43
CA LEU A 363 -14.53 20.35 -4.23
C LEU A 363 -13.60 19.16 -4.52
N GLY A 364 -13.73 18.52 -5.68
CA GLY A 364 -12.79 17.48 -6.12
C GLY A 364 -11.36 18.01 -6.28
N ALA A 365 -11.20 19.21 -6.82
CA ALA A 365 -9.90 19.88 -6.90
C ALA A 365 -9.34 20.22 -5.50
N ALA A 366 -10.18 20.68 -4.57
CA ALA A 366 -9.79 20.93 -3.18
C ALA A 366 -9.38 19.63 -2.46
N LEU A 367 -10.18 18.56 -2.58
CA LEU A 367 -9.86 17.25 -2.02
C LEU A 367 -8.57 16.68 -2.62
N ALA A 368 -8.36 16.85 -3.92
CA ALA A 368 -7.15 16.37 -4.58
C ALA A 368 -5.86 17.04 -4.07
N ARG A 369 -5.95 18.27 -3.54
CA ARG A 369 -4.83 18.97 -2.89
C ARG A 369 -4.50 18.39 -1.51
N ILE A 370 -5.45 17.71 -0.87
CA ILE A 370 -5.23 17.09 0.44
C ILE A 370 -4.42 15.80 0.23
N PRO A 371 -3.34 15.58 1.01
CA PRO A 371 -2.57 14.33 0.92
C PRO A 371 -3.48 13.11 1.09
N TRP A 372 -3.22 12.05 0.32
CA TRP A 372 -4.08 10.87 0.29
C TRP A 372 -4.28 10.25 1.69
N VAL A 373 -3.23 10.21 2.52
CA VAL A 373 -3.29 9.68 3.89
C VAL A 373 -4.28 10.48 4.75
N VAL A 374 -4.26 11.81 4.64
CA VAL A 374 -5.17 12.71 5.38
C VAL A 374 -6.61 12.46 4.95
N ARG A 375 -6.85 12.29 3.65
CA ARG A 375 -8.17 11.93 3.11
C ARG A 375 -8.66 10.58 3.59
N PHE A 376 -7.79 9.58 3.59
CA PHE A 376 -8.12 8.24 4.08
C PHE A 376 -8.52 8.28 5.55
N LEU A 377 -7.72 8.94 6.40
CA LEU A 377 -8.00 9.07 7.82
C LEU A 377 -9.24 9.94 8.09
N GLY A 378 -9.48 10.99 7.30
CA GLY A 378 -10.71 11.78 7.36
C GLY A 378 -11.96 10.99 6.97
N ALA A 379 -11.88 10.20 5.89
CA ALA A 379 -12.95 9.28 5.48
C ALA A 379 -13.22 8.21 6.55
N PHE A 380 -12.16 7.72 7.21
CA PHE A 380 -12.27 6.78 8.32
C PHE A 380 -12.99 7.40 9.51
N ALA A 381 -12.56 8.57 9.97
CA ALA A 381 -13.19 9.28 11.09
C ALA A 381 -14.65 9.64 10.78
N LEU A 382 -14.94 10.08 9.56
CA LEU A 382 -16.31 10.37 9.12
C LEU A 382 -17.18 9.11 9.12
N THR A 383 -16.66 8.00 8.60
CA THR A 383 -17.37 6.71 8.59
C THR A 383 -17.64 6.22 10.01
N TYR A 384 -16.67 6.34 10.91
CA TYR A 384 -16.83 6.01 12.33
C TYR A 384 -17.96 6.83 12.96
N ALA A 385 -17.95 8.16 12.76
CA ALA A 385 -18.98 9.05 13.29
C ALA A 385 -20.37 8.78 12.70
N VAL A 386 -20.48 8.57 11.39
CA VAL A 386 -21.73 8.17 10.73
C VAL A 386 -22.24 6.85 11.30
N GLY A 387 -21.33 5.90 11.49
CA GLY A 387 -21.62 4.63 12.11
C GLY A 387 -22.26 4.77 13.48
N LEU A 388 -21.64 5.56 14.37
CA LEU A 388 -22.20 5.88 15.70
C LEU A 388 -23.65 6.36 15.62
N VAL A 389 -23.93 7.28 14.69
CA VAL A 389 -25.27 7.86 14.52
C VAL A 389 -26.26 6.83 13.98
N VAL A 390 -25.90 6.10 12.93
CA VAL A 390 -26.75 5.06 12.32
C VAL A 390 -27.19 4.05 13.37
N ASN A 391 -26.27 3.65 14.24
CA ASN A 391 -26.51 2.64 15.26
C ASN A 391 -27.40 3.13 16.41
N GLN A 392 -27.29 4.41 16.78
CA GLN A 392 -28.21 5.03 17.75
C GLN A 392 -29.62 5.19 17.21
N VAL A 393 -29.78 5.31 15.89
CA VAL A 393 -31.07 5.51 15.23
C VAL A 393 -31.71 4.17 14.82
N LEU A 394 -30.91 3.20 14.38
CA LEU A 394 -31.34 1.88 13.92
C LEU A 394 -30.94 0.82 14.94
N THR A 395 -31.63 0.77 16.08
CA THR A 395 -31.33 -0.18 17.17
C THR A 395 -31.91 -1.58 16.93
N GLU A 396 -32.93 -1.70 16.09
CA GLU A 396 -33.65 -2.96 15.85
C GLU A 396 -33.40 -3.50 14.43
N PRO A 397 -33.37 -4.84 14.25
CA PRO A 397 -33.38 -5.47 12.94
C PRO A 397 -34.55 -4.94 12.10
N ALA A 398 -34.26 -4.49 10.89
CA ALA A 398 -35.26 -3.96 9.97
C ALA A 398 -35.27 -4.76 8.66
N PHE A 399 -36.42 -4.81 8.01
CA PHE A 399 -36.58 -5.43 6.68
C PHE A 399 -36.14 -6.91 6.61
N GLY A 400 -36.22 -7.64 7.72
CA GLY A 400 -35.82 -9.04 7.81
C GLY A 400 -34.30 -9.27 7.76
N SER A 401 -33.50 -8.21 7.90
CA SER A 401 -32.04 -8.30 7.97
C SER A 401 -31.55 -8.13 9.41
N GLU A 402 -30.94 -9.18 9.95
CA GLU A 402 -30.43 -9.19 11.34
C GLU A 402 -29.30 -8.17 11.52
N PHE A 403 -28.52 -7.92 10.46
CA PHE A 403 -27.38 -7.01 10.47
C PHE A 403 -27.65 -5.70 9.72
N PHE A 404 -28.92 -5.32 9.55
CA PHE A 404 -29.29 -4.15 8.74
C PHE A 404 -28.53 -2.86 9.11
N PRO A 405 -28.38 -2.47 10.40
CA PRO A 405 -27.63 -1.25 10.75
C PRO A 405 -26.15 -1.33 10.34
N LEU A 406 -25.56 -2.52 10.44
CA LEU A 406 -24.18 -2.78 10.05
C LEU A 406 -24.00 -2.71 8.53
N VAL A 407 -24.94 -3.27 7.77
CA VAL A 407 -24.98 -3.20 6.30
C VAL A 407 -25.12 -1.76 5.83
N VAL A 408 -26.02 -0.99 6.43
CA VAL A 408 -26.19 0.46 6.14
C VAL A 408 -24.89 1.21 6.40
N THR A 409 -24.23 0.92 7.52
CA THR A 409 -22.94 1.54 7.85
C THR A 409 -21.86 1.16 6.86
N ALA A 410 -21.73 -0.12 6.50
CA ALA A 410 -20.76 -0.60 5.53
C ALA A 410 -20.99 0.01 4.14
N ALA A 411 -22.26 0.17 3.73
CA ALA A 411 -22.61 0.86 2.49
C ALA A 411 -22.22 2.34 2.53
N LEU A 412 -22.54 3.06 3.61
CA LEU A 412 -22.16 4.46 3.78
C LEU A 412 -20.64 4.63 3.83
N ALA A 413 -19.93 3.73 4.51
CA ALA A 413 -18.48 3.67 4.52
C ALA A 413 -17.93 3.54 3.09
N LEU A 414 -18.39 2.53 2.37
CA LEU A 414 -17.95 2.23 1.02
C LEU A 414 -18.22 3.42 0.08
N PHE A 415 -19.37 4.08 0.21
CA PHE A 415 -19.70 5.32 -0.49
C PHE A 415 -18.74 6.46 -0.15
N VAL A 416 -18.55 6.77 1.14
CA VAL A 416 -17.68 7.86 1.62
C VAL A 416 -16.24 7.64 1.15
N PHE A 417 -15.70 6.43 1.32
CA PHE A 417 -14.35 6.12 0.91
C PHE A 417 -14.17 6.24 -0.61
N GLN A 418 -15.13 5.77 -1.41
CA GLN A 418 -15.03 5.91 -2.85
C GLN A 418 -15.11 7.38 -3.30
N VAL A 419 -15.98 8.18 -2.69
CA VAL A 419 -16.10 9.61 -3.02
C VAL A 419 -14.85 10.38 -2.61
N VAL A 420 -14.35 10.18 -1.39
CA VAL A 420 -13.21 10.96 -0.85
C VAL A 420 -11.88 10.54 -1.49
N LEU A 421 -11.68 9.24 -1.74
CA LEU A 421 -10.41 8.72 -2.28
C LEU A 421 -10.30 8.80 -3.80
N SER A 422 -11.40 8.94 -4.53
CA SER A 422 -11.38 9.07 -6.00
C SER A 422 -10.91 10.43 -6.52
N ALA A 423 -10.80 11.44 -5.65
CA ALA A 423 -10.30 12.77 -6.03
C ALA A 423 -8.79 12.73 -6.32
N THR A 424 -8.38 12.28 -7.51
CA THR A 424 -6.98 12.32 -7.92
C THR A 424 -6.60 13.69 -8.46
N PRO A 425 -5.40 14.23 -8.16
CA PRO A 425 -4.90 15.46 -8.76
C PRO A 425 -4.99 15.37 -10.28
N ARG A 426 -5.68 16.32 -10.91
CA ARG A 426 -5.67 16.45 -12.36
C ARG A 426 -4.24 16.86 -12.71
N GLU A 427 -3.58 16.09 -13.57
CA GLU A 427 -2.34 16.56 -14.18
C GLU A 427 -2.68 17.75 -15.05
N GLU A 428 -2.60 18.93 -14.46
CA GLU A 428 -2.63 20.17 -15.21
C GLU A 428 -1.41 20.10 -16.14
N PRO A 429 -1.61 20.21 -17.47
CA PRO A 429 -0.49 20.16 -18.40
C PRO A 429 0.42 21.32 -18.02
N VAL A 430 1.56 21.01 -17.39
CA VAL A 430 2.57 22.00 -17.02
C VAL A 430 2.83 22.80 -18.30
N PRO A 431 2.44 24.09 -18.35
CA PRO A 431 2.73 24.92 -19.49
C PRO A 431 4.24 24.84 -19.67
N VAL A 432 4.70 24.42 -20.84
CA VAL A 432 6.13 24.42 -21.16
C VAL A 432 6.50 25.89 -21.35
N GLU A 433 6.56 26.64 -20.27
CA GLU A 433 7.17 27.96 -20.29
C GLU A 433 8.68 27.76 -20.45
N PRO A 434 9.32 28.43 -21.42
CA PRO A 434 10.77 28.44 -21.53
C PRO A 434 11.33 29.10 -20.26
N SER A 435 11.85 28.28 -19.36
CA SER A 435 12.40 28.70 -18.07
C SER A 435 13.69 29.49 -18.25
N GLU A 436 13.56 30.79 -18.44
CA GLU A 436 14.63 31.75 -18.13
C GLU A 436 14.29 32.45 -16.80
N GLY A 437 14.89 31.97 -15.70
CA GLY A 437 15.20 32.81 -14.54
C GLY A 437 14.20 32.91 -13.37
N LEU A 438 13.23 32.02 -13.20
CA LEU A 438 12.31 32.14 -12.06
C LEU A 438 12.97 31.73 -10.72
N PRO A 439 12.92 32.57 -9.65
CA PRO A 439 13.49 32.27 -8.34
C PRO A 439 12.84 31.03 -7.68
N PRO A 440 13.55 30.37 -6.75
CA PRO A 440 13.10 29.14 -6.10
C PRO A 440 11.76 29.35 -5.41
N ALA A 441 10.77 28.54 -5.78
CA ALA A 441 9.41 28.58 -5.25
C ALA A 441 9.43 28.42 -3.71
N ALA A 442 8.70 29.29 -3.03
CA ALA A 442 8.64 29.40 -1.58
C ALA A 442 8.19 28.09 -0.90
N ASP A 443 8.86 27.78 0.21
CA ASP A 443 8.71 26.60 1.06
C ASP A 443 7.26 26.39 1.55
N GLY A 444 6.52 25.51 0.87
CA GLY A 444 5.18 25.04 1.29
C GLY A 444 5.20 24.01 2.43
N THR A 445 6.27 23.97 3.23
CA THR A 445 6.59 22.87 4.18
C THR A 445 5.84 22.90 5.51
N THR A 446 5.16 24.00 5.86
CA THR A 446 4.59 24.16 7.22
C THR A 446 3.19 23.56 7.40
N LEU A 447 2.38 23.46 6.34
CA LEU A 447 0.98 23.02 6.47
C LEU A 447 0.84 21.49 6.50
N SER A 448 1.77 20.76 5.89
CA SER A 448 1.75 19.28 5.86
C SER A 448 2.16 18.67 7.21
N GLY A 449 3.13 19.27 7.90
CA GLY A 449 3.62 18.78 9.20
C GLY A 449 2.59 18.88 10.32
N ALA A 450 1.89 20.01 10.44
CA ALA A 450 0.87 20.21 11.46
C ALA A 450 -0.33 19.26 11.29
N VAL A 451 -0.75 19.02 10.04
CA VAL A 451 -1.82 18.08 9.71
C VAL A 451 -1.42 16.64 10.03
N ALA A 452 -0.18 16.25 9.74
CA ALA A 452 0.34 14.93 10.11
C ALA A 452 0.37 14.71 11.63
N ILE A 453 0.77 15.73 12.41
CA ILE A 453 0.80 15.67 13.88
C ILE A 453 -0.63 15.61 14.46
N ALA A 454 -1.56 16.42 13.95
CA ALA A 454 -2.95 16.40 14.40
C ALA A 454 -3.62 15.03 14.11
N LEU A 455 -3.29 14.41 12.97
CA LEU A 455 -3.74 13.07 12.64
C LEU A 455 -3.10 11.98 13.49
N LEU A 456 -1.82 12.12 13.80
CA LEU A 456 -1.13 11.29 14.79
C LEU A 456 -1.84 11.32 16.13
N ALA A 457 -2.19 12.52 16.60
CA ALA A 457 -2.91 12.71 17.85
C ALA A 457 -4.34 12.14 17.79
N ALA A 458 -5.04 12.30 16.67
CA ALA A 458 -6.39 11.73 16.48
C ALA A 458 -6.38 10.20 16.42
N VAL A 459 -5.43 9.60 15.68
CA VAL A 459 -5.25 8.14 15.65
C VAL A 459 -4.83 7.64 17.02
N ALA A 460 -3.90 8.32 17.69
CA ALA A 460 -3.52 7.99 19.06
C ALA A 460 -4.74 8.08 19.99
N ALA A 461 -5.59 9.10 19.88
CA ALA A 461 -6.80 9.22 20.68
C ALA A 461 -7.83 8.10 20.41
N VAL A 462 -7.95 7.62 19.16
CA VAL A 462 -8.79 6.47 18.81
C VAL A 462 -8.19 5.17 19.34
N VAL A 463 -6.87 4.99 19.25
CA VAL A 463 -6.14 3.81 19.76
C VAL A 463 -6.12 3.79 21.30
N LEU A 464 -6.06 4.96 21.93
CA LEU A 464 -6.04 5.15 23.38
C LEU A 464 -7.45 5.31 23.97
N ALA A 465 -8.50 5.30 23.13
CA ALA A 465 -9.87 5.27 23.62
C ALA A 465 -10.06 3.97 24.45
N PRO A 466 -10.65 4.07 25.66
CA PRO A 466 -10.61 3.00 26.65
C PRO A 466 -11.29 1.70 26.17
N ALA A 467 -10.85 0.60 26.81
CA ALA A 467 -11.11 -0.82 26.55
C ALA A 467 -12.59 -1.31 26.49
N THR A 468 -13.56 -0.45 26.24
CA THR A 468 -14.94 -0.86 25.90
C THR A 468 -15.04 -1.59 24.55
N ALA A 469 -13.92 -1.66 23.81
CA ALA A 469 -13.76 -2.24 22.48
C ALA A 469 -13.76 -3.78 22.40
N LEU A 470 -14.00 -4.50 23.50
CA LEU A 470 -13.97 -5.96 23.55
C LEU A 470 -15.39 -6.47 23.82
N ALA A 471 -16.17 -6.68 22.75
CA ALA A 471 -17.44 -7.40 22.86
C ALA A 471 -17.15 -8.84 23.35
N ASN A 472 -18.00 -9.38 24.24
CA ASN A 472 -17.75 -10.68 24.87
C ASN A 472 -18.29 -11.89 24.11
N ASN A 473 -19.10 -11.69 23.07
CA ASN A 473 -19.49 -12.74 22.12
C ASN A 473 -20.24 -12.09 20.95
N CYS A 474 -19.66 -12.01 19.75
CA CYS A 474 -20.35 -11.45 18.58
C CYS A 474 -20.85 -12.54 17.61
N SER A 475 -21.38 -13.63 18.14
CA SER A 475 -22.00 -14.69 17.34
C SER A 475 -23.34 -14.23 16.72
N GLY A 476 -24.20 -13.52 17.48
CA GLY A 476 -25.45 -12.90 17.00
C GLY A 476 -25.51 -11.37 17.19
N TRP A 477 -26.49 -10.69 16.57
CA TRP A 477 -26.70 -9.23 16.79
C TRP A 477 -27.08 -8.93 18.25
N GLY A 478 -27.84 -9.82 18.89
CA GLY A 478 -28.24 -9.68 20.30
C GLY A 478 -27.08 -9.84 21.30
N ASP A 479 -26.01 -10.55 20.91
CA ASP A 479 -24.86 -10.84 21.78
C ASP A 479 -23.70 -9.84 21.57
N CYS A 480 -23.63 -9.19 20.40
CA CYS A 480 -22.85 -7.98 20.27
C CYS A 480 -23.56 -6.87 21.06
N PRO A 481 -23.06 -6.42 22.23
CA PRO A 481 -23.43 -5.09 22.67
C PRO A 481 -23.16 -4.17 21.49
N VAL A 482 -24.14 -3.32 21.20
CA VAL A 482 -24.26 -2.40 20.08
C VAL A 482 -23.12 -1.36 20.16
N THR A 483 -21.87 -1.81 20.09
CA THR A 483 -20.69 -1.00 20.31
C THR A 483 -20.32 -0.37 18.98
N ALA A 484 -20.03 0.93 19.06
CA ALA A 484 -19.39 1.72 18.03
C ALA A 484 -18.29 0.98 17.25
N ASP A 485 -17.62 0.03 17.90
CA ASP A 485 -16.37 -0.59 17.46
C ASP A 485 -16.60 -1.77 16.51
N ALA A 486 -17.66 -2.55 16.69
CA ALA A 486 -18.10 -3.55 15.71
C ALA A 486 -18.40 -2.90 14.35
N LEU A 487 -18.96 -1.71 14.43
CA LEU A 487 -19.42 -0.90 13.31
C LEU A 487 -18.27 -0.15 12.65
N ALA A 488 -17.33 0.36 13.45
CA ALA A 488 -16.02 0.82 13.01
C ALA A 488 -15.26 -0.28 12.27
N GLY A 489 -15.37 -1.53 12.75
CA GLY A 489 -14.84 -2.74 12.14
C GLY A 489 -15.46 -3.08 10.77
N ALA A 490 -16.77 -3.00 10.64
CA ALA A 490 -17.41 -3.23 9.33
C ALA A 490 -17.11 -2.10 8.33
N GLY A 491 -17.19 -0.85 8.79
CA GLY A 491 -16.80 0.33 8.01
C GLY A 491 -15.32 0.28 7.62
N SER A 492 -14.46 -0.22 8.52
CA SER A 492 -13.04 -0.39 8.25
C SER A 492 -12.73 -1.52 7.27
N GLY A 493 -13.48 -2.61 7.28
CA GLY A 493 -13.38 -3.66 6.28
C GLY A 493 -13.66 -3.12 4.87
N ALA A 494 -14.76 -2.38 4.71
CA ALA A 494 -15.10 -1.72 3.45
C ALA A 494 -14.05 -0.67 3.04
N ALA A 495 -13.60 0.14 4.01
CA ALA A 495 -12.54 1.12 3.83
C ALA A 495 -11.22 0.49 3.39
N ALA A 496 -10.83 -0.65 3.96
CA ALA A 496 -9.60 -1.35 3.62
C ALA A 496 -9.64 -1.87 2.18
N VAL A 497 -10.77 -2.43 1.74
CA VAL A 497 -10.96 -2.87 0.35
C VAL A 497 -10.87 -1.68 -0.61
N VAL A 498 -11.57 -0.59 -0.32
CA VAL A 498 -11.56 0.61 -1.17
C VAL A 498 -10.20 1.30 -1.17
N ALA A 499 -9.54 1.41 -0.02
CA ALA A 499 -8.24 2.05 0.10
C ALA A 499 -7.13 1.21 -0.52
N LEU A 500 -7.19 -0.12 -0.43
CA LEU A 500 -6.30 -1.00 -1.15
C LEU A 500 -6.52 -0.81 -2.66
N GLY A 501 -7.77 -0.84 -3.13
CA GLY A 501 -8.10 -0.58 -4.53
C GLY A 501 -7.65 0.80 -5.02
N ALA A 502 -7.83 1.84 -4.22
CA ALA A 502 -7.43 3.21 -4.52
C ALA A 502 -5.92 3.39 -4.49
N ALA A 503 -5.22 2.79 -3.53
CA ALA A 503 -3.76 2.80 -3.46
C ALA A 503 -3.16 2.06 -4.67
N LEU A 504 -3.77 0.95 -5.10
CA LEU A 504 -3.37 0.22 -6.30
C LEU A 504 -3.62 1.04 -7.57
N ALA A 505 -4.77 1.72 -7.66
CA ALA A 505 -5.08 2.59 -8.78
C ALA A 505 -4.13 3.80 -8.85
N ALA A 506 -3.83 4.42 -7.69
CA ALA A 506 -2.91 5.55 -7.60
C ALA A 506 -1.47 5.14 -7.96
N ALA A 507 -1.01 3.98 -7.48
CA ALA A 507 0.30 3.43 -7.86
C ALA A 507 0.42 3.23 -9.37
N ARG A 508 -0.62 2.69 -10.02
CA ARG A 508 -0.67 2.55 -11.48
C ARG A 508 -0.69 3.90 -12.20
N ALA A 509 -1.52 4.84 -11.76
CA ALA A 509 -1.64 6.16 -12.37
C ALA A 509 -0.32 6.96 -12.32
N GLY A 510 0.42 6.87 -11.20
CA GLY A 510 1.74 7.49 -11.07
C GLY A 510 2.76 6.92 -12.06
N GLU A 511 2.71 5.62 -12.32
CA GLU A 511 3.57 4.97 -13.32
C GLU A 511 3.22 5.42 -14.74
N GLU A 512 1.93 5.55 -15.07
CA GLU A 512 1.48 6.05 -16.38
C GLU A 512 1.92 7.49 -16.66
N SER A 513 1.80 8.37 -15.67
CA SER A 513 2.27 9.76 -15.76
C SER A 513 3.77 9.81 -16.07
N ARG A 514 4.57 9.03 -15.33
CA ARG A 514 6.02 8.93 -15.54
C ARG A 514 6.34 8.44 -16.96
N ARG A 515 5.64 7.41 -17.44
CA ARG A 515 5.77 6.90 -18.82
C ARG A 515 5.47 7.99 -19.86
N ARG A 516 4.43 8.81 -19.64
CA ARG A 516 4.10 9.93 -20.54
C ARG A 516 5.18 11.01 -20.55
N LYS A 517 5.74 11.37 -19.39
CA LYS A 517 6.83 12.34 -19.29
C LYS A 517 8.10 11.84 -19.98
N ALA A 518 8.49 10.57 -19.78
CA ALA A 518 9.63 9.96 -20.46
C ALA A 518 9.46 9.98 -21.98
N ARG A 519 8.25 9.70 -22.50
CA ARG A 519 7.95 9.79 -23.95
C ARG A 519 8.07 11.21 -24.49
N ARG A 520 7.66 12.24 -23.74
CA ARG A 520 7.75 13.65 -24.16
C ARG A 520 9.17 14.20 -24.09
N GLY A 521 9.95 13.77 -23.11
CA GLY A 521 11.36 14.16 -22.96
C GLY A 521 12.26 13.60 -24.07
N ARG A 522 11.86 12.47 -24.66
CA ARG A 522 12.53 11.91 -25.84
C ARG A 522 12.12 12.72 -27.08
N LYS A 523 12.73 13.89 -27.25
CA LYS A 523 12.67 14.64 -28.51
C LYS A 523 13.05 13.63 -29.60
N PRO A 524 12.16 13.31 -30.57
CA PRO A 524 12.55 12.43 -31.66
C PRO A 524 13.83 13.00 -32.26
N PRO A 525 14.87 12.17 -32.50
CA PRO A 525 16.13 12.67 -33.01
C PRO A 525 15.80 13.57 -34.20
N SER A 526 16.11 14.86 -34.06
CA SER A 526 15.72 15.85 -35.06
C SER A 526 16.30 15.39 -36.37
N ALA A 527 15.43 15.09 -37.33
CA ALA A 527 15.81 14.57 -38.65
C ALA A 527 16.59 15.59 -39.50
N GLY A 528 17.06 16.69 -38.90
CA GLY A 528 17.86 17.71 -39.55
C GLY A 528 19.08 18.01 -38.69
N GLU A 529 20.25 17.64 -39.22
CA GLU A 529 21.59 18.25 -39.07
C GLU A 529 22.73 17.21 -39.25
N GLY A 530 22.41 15.92 -39.41
CA GLY A 530 23.31 14.95 -40.02
C GLY A 530 23.11 14.94 -41.53
N GLY A 531 24.06 15.51 -42.29
CA GLY A 531 24.05 15.50 -43.75
C GLY A 531 23.77 14.11 -44.33
N ALA A 532 23.10 14.10 -45.48
CA ALA A 532 22.67 12.93 -46.23
C ALA A 532 23.77 11.88 -46.44
N THR A 533 24.03 11.08 -45.43
CA THR A 533 24.67 9.78 -45.58
C THR A 533 23.52 8.81 -45.79
N GLN A 534 23.34 8.41 -47.06
CA GLN A 534 22.43 7.35 -47.42
C GLN A 534 22.58 6.20 -46.42
N PRO A 535 21.50 5.70 -45.82
CA PRO A 535 21.59 4.50 -44.99
C PRO A 535 22.27 3.42 -45.84
N PRO A 536 23.30 2.72 -45.32
CA PRO A 536 24.01 1.73 -46.11
C PRO A 536 22.98 0.74 -46.66
N ALA A 537 22.99 0.54 -47.98
CA ALA A 537 21.96 -0.16 -48.74
C ALA A 537 21.57 -1.55 -48.17
N GLY A 538 22.39 -2.13 -47.29
CA GLY A 538 22.11 -3.38 -46.60
C GLY A 538 21.27 -3.30 -45.32
N LEU A 539 21.00 -2.13 -44.72
CA LEU A 539 20.30 -2.07 -43.42
C LEU A 539 18.78 -2.20 -43.57
N ALA A 540 18.21 -1.59 -44.61
CA ALA A 540 16.81 -1.81 -44.99
C ALA A 540 16.56 -3.27 -45.39
N GLN A 541 17.52 -3.91 -46.07
CA GLN A 541 17.42 -5.30 -46.48
C GLN A 541 17.56 -6.26 -45.29
N ARG A 542 18.41 -5.97 -44.30
CA ARG A 542 18.49 -6.76 -43.06
C ARG A 542 17.24 -6.65 -42.20
N VAL A 543 16.60 -5.48 -42.13
CA VAL A 543 15.33 -5.32 -41.41
C VAL A 543 14.22 -6.08 -42.14
N ARG A 544 14.18 -6.03 -43.47
CA ARG A 544 13.23 -6.80 -44.29
C ARG A 544 13.42 -8.32 -44.17
N ASP A 545 14.66 -8.80 -44.21
CA ASP A 545 15.01 -10.22 -44.06
C ASP A 545 14.79 -10.76 -42.63
N ARG A 546 14.77 -9.87 -41.63
CA ARG A 546 14.42 -10.22 -40.24
C ARG A 546 12.91 -10.24 -40.03
N ALA A 547 12.18 -9.32 -40.65
CA ALA A 547 10.72 -9.31 -40.65
C ALA A 547 10.15 -10.53 -41.38
N LEU A 548 10.75 -10.93 -42.51
CA LEU A 548 10.31 -12.12 -43.27
C LEU A 548 10.66 -13.44 -42.58
N ARG A 549 11.72 -13.49 -41.75
CA ARG A 549 12.04 -14.68 -40.95
C ARG A 549 11.12 -14.91 -39.75
N ASN A 550 10.48 -13.86 -39.26
CA ASN A 550 9.51 -13.94 -38.16
C ASN A 550 8.07 -14.13 -38.65
N TYR A 551 7.84 -14.16 -39.97
CA TYR A 551 6.55 -14.46 -40.56
C TYR A 551 6.48 -15.97 -40.86
N ASP A 552 6.06 -16.77 -39.88
CA ASP A 552 5.76 -18.19 -40.08
C ASP A 552 4.30 -18.33 -40.56
N PRO A 553 4.05 -18.66 -41.85
CA PRO A 553 2.70 -18.78 -42.38
C PRO A 553 1.90 -19.95 -41.78
N ARG A 554 2.52 -20.84 -40.98
CA ARG A 554 1.82 -21.98 -40.37
C ARG A 554 0.97 -21.63 -39.15
N ILE A 555 1.02 -20.40 -38.65
CA ILE A 555 0.27 -19.98 -37.44
C ILE A 555 -1.04 -19.26 -37.78
N SER A 556 -1.32 -18.90 -39.04
CA SER A 556 -2.56 -18.20 -39.44
C SER A 556 -3.74 -19.09 -39.86
N GLY A 557 -3.66 -20.40 -39.61
CA GLY A 557 -4.72 -21.36 -39.91
C GLY A 557 -5.30 -22.00 -38.65
N ARG A 558 -6.05 -21.25 -37.84
CA ARG A 558 -7.08 -21.77 -36.93
C ARG A 558 -8.04 -20.68 -36.49
#